data_AF-A0A350X3K4-F1
#
_entry.id   AF-A0A350X3K4-F1
#
_cell.length_a   1.000
_cell.length_b   1.000
_cell.length_c   1.000
_cell.angle_alpha   90.00
_cell.angle_beta   90.00
_cell.angle_gamma   90.00
#
_symmetry.space_group_name_H-M   'P 1'
#
loop_
_entity.id
_entity.type
_entity.pdbx_description
1 polymer ?
#
loop_
_entity_poly.entity_id
_entity_poly.type
_entity_poly.pdbx_seq_one_letter_code
_entity_poly.pdbx_strand_id
1 'polypeptide(L)'
;MKKIGLCLIICMSMLTQTVFAHANSSEEISSEIDNKLPTVAVQFGKTKLNIGNELTLLQDEEYTSILFAGHQIQIANLNVKNVLGMGDAIQLLEENDCDNVLLVGEAIEMKGQYNKVYVSGANVVFEGQSDVLNIVGETIELTGTVKTASLTGDTVVISGTVTGQLKIAANHVEFTEDANVEGDIVIWSENQATVSNQLSEDRITYHHEDVIKWGYWLPTSLSIEMNWIAYGSLMVLTMLFGTLGLLSVRRIFSNVKRKAWRFVGLQVLISISVPLICAWGLSTYMAFKWLTIMTMYLS
;
A
#
# COMPACT_ATOMS: atom_id res chain seq x y z
N MET A 1 -9.97 -11.14 3.91
CA MET A 1 -9.11 -9.94 3.78
C MET A 1 -8.58 -9.66 2.37
N LYS A 2 -8.63 -10.60 1.41
CA LYS A 2 -8.30 -10.37 -0.02
C LYS A 2 -8.97 -9.15 -0.68
N LYS A 3 -10.07 -8.60 -0.14
CA LYS A 3 -10.88 -7.56 -0.79
C LYS A 3 -10.33 -6.12 -0.68
N ILE A 4 -9.56 -5.78 0.36
CA ILE A 4 -9.10 -4.39 0.57
C ILE A 4 -7.82 -4.13 -0.22
N GLY A 5 -6.84 -5.05 -0.17
CA GLY A 5 -5.68 -5.04 -1.07
C GLY A 5 -6.12 -5.05 -2.53
N LEU A 6 -7.10 -5.90 -2.89
CA LEU A 6 -7.68 -5.93 -4.23
C LEU A 6 -8.30 -4.59 -4.64
N CYS A 7 -8.93 -3.83 -3.74
CA CYS A 7 -9.55 -2.55 -4.10
C CYS A 7 -8.50 -1.45 -4.38
N LEU A 8 -7.41 -1.42 -3.59
CA LEU A 8 -6.30 -0.48 -3.80
C LEU A 8 -5.49 -0.85 -5.06
N ILE A 9 -5.24 -2.16 -5.25
CA ILE A 9 -4.61 -2.74 -6.46
C ILE A 9 -5.45 -2.39 -7.69
N ILE A 10 -6.78 -2.55 -7.65
CA ILE A 10 -7.67 -2.18 -8.77
C ILE A 10 -7.63 -0.67 -9.06
N CYS A 11 -7.68 0.18 -8.02
CA CYS A 11 -7.69 1.63 -8.24
C CYS A 11 -6.39 2.12 -8.90
N MET A 12 -5.26 1.57 -8.51
CA MET A 12 -3.96 1.96 -9.06
C MET A 12 -3.59 1.22 -10.33
N SER A 13 -4.06 -0.02 -10.55
CA SER A 13 -3.99 -0.69 -11.86
C SER A 13 -4.82 0.06 -12.92
N MET A 14 -5.98 0.59 -12.52
CA MET A 14 -6.79 1.47 -13.38
C MET A 14 -6.09 2.81 -13.62
N LEU A 15 -5.38 3.36 -12.64
CA LEU A 15 -4.59 4.58 -12.82
C LEU A 15 -3.43 4.35 -13.81
N THR A 16 -2.68 3.26 -13.67
CA THR A 16 -1.61 2.87 -14.60
C THR A 16 -2.17 2.69 -16.00
N GLN A 17 -3.21 1.88 -16.18
CA GLN A 17 -3.84 1.66 -17.50
C GLN A 17 -4.32 2.97 -18.14
N THR A 18 -4.84 3.91 -17.35
CA THR A 18 -5.31 5.20 -17.88
C THR A 18 -4.15 6.10 -18.29
N VAL A 19 -3.10 6.20 -17.46
CA VAL A 19 -1.90 6.98 -17.78
C VAL A 19 -1.24 6.44 -19.05
N PHE A 20 -1.14 5.11 -19.21
CA PHE A 20 -0.64 4.46 -20.42
C PHE A 20 -1.54 4.69 -21.65
N ALA A 21 -2.87 4.61 -21.49
CA ALA A 21 -3.80 4.90 -22.59
C ALA A 21 -3.72 6.36 -23.06
N HIS A 22 -3.43 7.29 -22.15
CA HIS A 22 -3.25 8.70 -22.49
C HIS A 22 -1.90 8.97 -23.18
N ALA A 23 -0.82 8.37 -22.69
CA ALA A 23 0.51 8.47 -23.29
C ALA A 23 0.56 7.93 -24.74
N ASN A 24 -0.13 6.81 -25.01
CA ASN A 24 -0.22 6.23 -26.35
C ASN A 24 -1.07 7.05 -27.34
N SER A 25 -1.79 8.07 -26.88
CA SER A 25 -2.65 8.91 -27.74
C SER A 25 -1.96 10.18 -28.24
N SER A 26 -0.73 10.48 -27.80
CA SER A 26 -0.04 11.73 -28.09
C SER A 26 1.15 11.64 -29.05
N GLU A 27 1.56 10.47 -29.53
CA GLU A 27 2.71 10.38 -30.44
C GLU A 27 2.57 9.25 -31.47
N GLU A 28 2.73 9.62 -32.74
CA GLU A 28 2.88 8.73 -33.89
C GLU A 28 4.27 8.07 -33.78
N ILE A 29 4.37 6.90 -33.15
CA ILE A 29 5.64 6.16 -33.03
C ILE A 29 5.55 4.84 -33.78
N SER A 30 6.36 4.76 -34.83
CA SER A 30 6.61 3.62 -35.68
C SER A 30 7.34 2.49 -34.94
N SER A 31 6.82 1.27 -35.11
CA SER A 31 7.54 -0.01 -35.23
C SER A 31 8.98 -0.10 -34.69
N GLU A 32 9.13 -0.15 -33.38
CA GLU A 32 10.14 -0.96 -32.68
C GLU A 32 9.71 -1.04 -31.20
N ILE A 33 8.77 -1.94 -30.88
CA ILE A 33 8.40 -2.24 -29.49
C ILE A 33 9.49 -3.15 -28.94
N ASP A 34 10.57 -2.51 -28.48
CA ASP A 34 11.44 -3.10 -27.48
C ASP A 34 10.62 -3.18 -26.17
N ASN A 35 10.66 -4.32 -25.48
CA ASN A 35 9.76 -4.71 -24.39
C ASN A 35 9.85 -3.87 -23.08
N LYS A 36 10.34 -2.62 -23.14
CA LYS A 36 10.44 -1.73 -21.99
C LYS A 36 9.30 -0.71 -22.02
N LEU A 37 8.25 -0.98 -21.23
CA LEU A 37 7.23 0.04 -20.94
C LEU A 37 7.93 1.30 -20.40
N PRO A 38 7.60 2.50 -20.90
CA PRO A 38 8.28 3.72 -20.51
C PRO A 38 8.01 4.04 -19.03
N THR A 39 9.06 4.41 -18.31
CA THR A 39 8.96 4.99 -16.97
C THR A 39 8.44 6.42 -17.07
N VAL A 40 7.30 6.69 -16.44
CA VAL A 40 6.68 8.01 -16.33
C VAL A 40 6.96 8.57 -14.94
N ALA A 41 7.69 9.68 -14.88
CA ALA A 41 7.93 10.43 -13.65
C ALA A 41 7.23 11.79 -13.71
N VAL A 42 6.45 12.13 -12.69
CA VAL A 42 5.77 13.42 -12.56
C VAL A 42 6.03 14.01 -11.18
N GLN A 43 6.43 15.28 -11.12
CA GLN A 43 6.67 15.99 -9.87
C GLN A 43 5.56 17.01 -9.60
N PHE A 44 5.05 17.02 -8.37
CA PHE A 44 4.08 17.98 -7.87
C PHE A 44 4.62 18.62 -6.59
N GLY A 45 5.29 19.76 -6.73
CA GLY A 45 5.97 20.43 -5.61
C GLY A 45 7.06 19.53 -5.02
N LYS A 46 6.93 19.17 -3.74
CA LYS A 46 7.86 18.26 -3.03
C LYS A 46 7.45 16.79 -3.09
N THR A 47 6.51 16.43 -3.96
CA THR A 47 6.05 15.05 -4.15
C THR A 47 6.48 14.53 -5.52
N LYS A 48 7.09 13.35 -5.56
CA LYS A 48 7.44 12.66 -6.82
C LYS A 48 6.55 11.44 -7.04
N LEU A 49 5.95 11.33 -8.21
CA LEU A 49 5.20 10.16 -8.68
C LEU A 49 6.03 9.44 -9.75
N ASN A 50 6.33 8.16 -9.55
CA ASN A 50 7.02 7.34 -10.55
C ASN A 50 6.17 6.11 -10.90
N ILE A 51 5.93 5.88 -12.18
CA ILE A 51 5.18 4.73 -12.68
C ILE A 51 6.02 4.07 -13.77
N GLY A 52 6.33 2.79 -13.64
CA GLY A 52 7.16 2.11 -14.63
C GLY A 52 7.28 0.63 -14.35
N ASN A 53 7.78 -0.14 -15.31
CA ASN A 53 7.96 -1.59 -15.11
C ASN A 53 9.12 -1.86 -14.14
N GLU A 54 10.26 -1.21 -14.38
CA GLU A 54 11.45 -1.23 -13.53
C GLU A 54 11.73 0.20 -13.06
N LEU A 55 11.70 0.42 -11.74
CA LEU A 55 11.94 1.72 -11.13
C LEU A 55 13.18 1.66 -10.24
N THR A 56 14.22 2.39 -10.62
CA THR A 56 15.35 2.67 -9.72
C THR A 56 15.28 4.12 -9.28
N LEU A 57 15.04 4.35 -7.99
CA LEU A 57 15.00 5.69 -7.41
C LEU A 57 16.26 5.90 -6.58
N LEU A 58 17.09 6.83 -7.04
CA LEU A 58 18.24 7.36 -6.32
C LEU A 58 17.92 8.80 -5.90
N GLN A 59 18.30 9.18 -4.69
CA GLN A 59 18.04 10.52 -4.18
C GLN A 59 19.04 11.53 -4.79
N ASP A 60 18.53 12.38 -5.68
CA ASP A 60 19.22 13.61 -6.14
C ASP A 60 18.49 14.90 -5.66
N GLU A 61 17.31 14.78 -5.05
CA GLU A 61 16.46 15.93 -4.71
C GLU A 61 15.76 15.81 -3.34
N GLU A 62 15.46 16.96 -2.71
CA GLU A 62 14.70 17.06 -1.45
C GLU A 62 13.20 16.84 -1.67
N TYR A 63 12.76 15.59 -1.79
CA TYR A 63 11.35 15.24 -1.74
C TYR A 63 10.85 15.12 -0.30
N THR A 64 9.61 15.55 -0.05
CA THR A 64 8.93 15.26 1.21
C THR A 64 8.16 13.95 1.13
N SER A 65 7.63 13.61 -0.05
CA SER A 65 6.86 12.40 -0.25
C SER A 65 7.16 11.77 -1.60
N ILE A 66 7.14 10.44 -1.66
CA ILE A 66 7.29 9.69 -2.91
C ILE A 66 6.14 8.71 -3.06
N LEU A 67 5.59 8.68 -4.26
CA LEU A 67 4.57 7.75 -4.71
C LEU A 67 5.13 6.92 -5.87
N PHE A 68 5.03 5.60 -5.81
CA PHE A 68 5.44 4.76 -6.93
C PHE A 68 4.52 3.57 -7.18
N ALA A 69 4.47 3.14 -8.44
CA ALA A 69 3.79 1.93 -8.87
C ALA A 69 4.58 1.25 -10.00
N GLY A 70 4.83 -0.06 -9.88
CA GLY A 70 5.61 -0.79 -10.88
C GLY A 70 5.64 -2.29 -10.69
N HIS A 71 6.42 -3.00 -11.51
CA HIS A 71 6.58 -4.45 -11.37
C HIS A 71 7.79 -4.76 -10.47
N GLN A 72 8.93 -4.14 -10.75
CA GLN A 72 10.18 -4.27 -10.00
C GLN A 72 10.63 -2.88 -9.56
N ILE A 73 10.69 -2.64 -8.25
CA ILE A 73 11.08 -1.34 -7.70
C ILE A 73 12.27 -1.53 -6.79
N GLN A 74 13.31 -0.76 -7.02
CA GLN A 74 14.48 -0.68 -6.17
C GLN A 74 14.74 0.77 -5.78
N ILE A 75 14.87 1.04 -4.48
CA ILE A 75 15.06 2.38 -3.95
C ILE A 75 16.22 2.36 -2.97
N ALA A 76 17.14 3.28 -3.13
CA ALA A 76 18.28 3.45 -2.24
C ALA A 76 18.43 4.92 -1.84
N ASN A 77 19.05 5.12 -0.67
CA ASN A 77 19.46 6.42 -0.15
C ASN A 77 18.29 7.41 -0.07
N LEU A 78 17.12 6.94 0.36
CA LEU A 78 15.90 7.73 0.40
C LEU A 78 15.75 8.43 1.75
N ASN A 79 15.94 9.75 1.77
CA ASN A 79 15.59 10.57 2.94
C ASN A 79 14.33 11.40 2.65
N VAL A 80 13.15 10.85 2.98
CA VAL A 80 11.85 11.50 2.74
C VAL A 80 10.88 11.24 3.89
N LYS A 81 9.90 12.13 4.11
CA LYS A 81 8.92 11.90 5.18
C LYS A 81 7.97 10.76 4.88
N ASN A 82 7.46 10.66 3.66
CA ASN A 82 6.41 9.69 3.35
C ASN A 82 6.72 8.90 2.08
N VAL A 83 6.56 7.58 2.17
CA VAL A 83 6.69 6.67 1.04
C VAL A 83 5.38 5.90 0.89
N LEU A 84 4.80 5.97 -0.30
CA LEU A 84 3.67 5.14 -0.69
C LEU A 84 4.03 4.40 -1.97
N GLY A 85 3.94 3.08 -1.93
CA GLY A 85 4.44 2.25 -3.02
C GLY A 85 3.57 1.04 -3.28
N MET A 86 3.50 0.63 -4.55
CA MET A 86 3.07 -0.72 -4.87
C MET A 86 3.84 -1.34 -6.01
N GLY A 87 3.94 -2.67 -5.98
CA GLY A 87 4.48 -3.43 -7.09
C GLY A 87 4.70 -4.88 -6.75
N ASP A 88 5.09 -5.67 -7.74
CA ASP A 88 5.23 -7.11 -7.53
C ASP A 88 6.47 -7.41 -6.67
N ALA A 89 7.60 -6.76 -6.96
CA ALA A 89 8.80 -6.79 -6.12
C ALA A 89 9.21 -5.36 -5.73
N ILE A 90 9.38 -5.12 -4.42
CA ILE A 90 9.83 -3.84 -3.88
C ILE A 90 11.04 -4.07 -2.98
N GLN A 91 12.15 -3.40 -3.28
CA GLN A 91 13.38 -3.42 -2.48
C GLN A 91 13.72 -2.01 -2.03
N LEU A 92 13.67 -1.78 -0.73
CA LEU A 92 14.23 -0.59 -0.09
C LEU A 92 15.59 -0.98 0.48
N LEU A 93 16.68 -0.51 -0.15
CA LEU A 93 18.05 -0.84 0.21
C LEU A 93 18.53 -0.07 1.46
N GLU A 94 19.81 -0.19 1.80
CA GLU A 94 20.41 0.51 2.93
C GLU A 94 20.36 2.04 2.78
N GLU A 95 20.61 2.74 3.89
CA GLU A 95 20.64 4.22 3.98
C GLU A 95 19.31 4.95 3.72
N ASN A 96 18.20 4.22 3.58
CA ASN A 96 16.87 4.84 3.61
C ASN A 96 16.55 5.33 5.04
N ASP A 97 16.04 6.56 5.16
CA ASP A 97 15.57 7.19 6.40
C ASP A 97 14.21 7.83 6.13
N CYS A 98 13.13 7.22 6.60
CA CYS A 98 11.77 7.65 6.29
C CYS A 98 10.84 7.67 7.50
N ASP A 99 10.01 8.71 7.63
CA ASP A 99 9.04 8.74 8.74
C ASP A 99 7.95 7.67 8.54
N ASN A 100 7.20 7.74 7.44
CA ASN A 100 6.05 6.86 7.22
C ASN A 100 6.18 6.10 5.90
N VAL A 101 6.07 4.78 5.96
CA VAL A 101 6.15 3.90 4.80
C VAL A 101 4.90 3.04 4.71
N LEU A 102 4.25 3.07 3.53
CA LEU A 102 3.14 2.20 3.18
C LEU A 102 3.43 1.49 1.86
N LEU A 103 3.60 0.18 1.89
CA LEU A 103 3.92 -0.64 0.73
C LEU A 103 2.92 -1.77 0.54
N VAL A 104 2.57 -2.04 -0.73
CA VAL A 104 1.73 -3.18 -1.11
C VAL A 104 2.37 -3.92 -2.27
N GLY A 105 2.61 -5.22 -2.13
CA GLY A 105 3.30 -5.97 -3.18
C GLY A 105 3.28 -7.47 -3.00
N GLU A 106 3.95 -8.21 -3.88
CA GLU A 106 4.08 -9.67 -3.73
C GLU A 106 5.30 -10.01 -2.88
N ALA A 107 6.46 -9.45 -3.22
CA ALA A 107 7.72 -9.60 -2.50
C ALA A 107 8.24 -8.23 -2.06
N ILE A 108 8.49 -8.05 -0.76
CA ILE A 108 8.94 -6.77 -0.20
C ILE A 108 10.14 -7.01 0.71
N GLU A 109 11.25 -6.34 0.41
CA GLU A 109 12.46 -6.32 1.22
C GLU A 109 12.73 -4.89 1.68
N MET A 110 12.93 -4.70 2.98
CA MET A 110 13.15 -3.38 3.58
C MET A 110 14.37 -3.34 4.48
N LYS A 111 15.33 -2.48 4.14
CA LYS A 111 16.50 -2.11 4.95
C LYS A 111 16.50 -0.61 5.19
N GLY A 112 17.20 -0.13 6.21
CA GLY A 112 17.25 1.29 6.59
C GLY A 112 16.51 1.62 7.88
N GLN A 113 16.23 2.90 8.12
CA GLN A 113 15.60 3.44 9.32
C GLN A 113 14.22 4.01 9.00
N TYR A 114 13.26 3.68 9.85
CA TYR A 114 11.86 4.05 9.67
C TYR A 114 11.24 4.49 10.99
N ASN A 115 10.24 5.36 10.97
CA ASN A 115 9.43 5.62 12.17
C ASN A 115 8.21 4.69 12.20
N LYS A 116 7.40 4.69 11.13
CA LYS A 116 6.20 3.85 11.00
C LYS A 116 6.18 3.12 9.67
N VAL A 117 6.01 1.81 9.74
CA VAL A 117 6.01 0.91 8.58
C VAL A 117 4.71 0.12 8.53
N TYR A 118 4.09 0.15 7.36
CA TYR A 118 2.88 -0.57 7.00
C TYR A 118 3.11 -1.33 5.72
N VAL A 119 3.09 -2.64 5.78
CA VAL A 119 3.40 -3.49 4.64
C VAL A 119 2.33 -4.55 4.47
N SER A 120 1.90 -4.74 3.22
CA SER A 120 1.05 -5.86 2.83
C SER A 120 1.68 -6.58 1.65
N GLY A 121 2.10 -7.82 1.81
CA GLY A 121 2.57 -8.63 0.68
C GLY A 121 2.73 -10.11 0.96
N ALA A 122 2.86 -10.94 -0.07
CA ALA A 122 2.95 -12.38 0.13
C ALA A 122 4.21 -12.77 0.91
N ASN A 123 5.36 -12.23 0.53
CA ASN A 123 6.64 -12.46 1.19
C ASN A 123 7.23 -11.12 1.63
N VAL A 124 7.47 -10.96 2.93
CA VAL A 124 8.01 -9.71 3.48
C VAL A 124 9.24 -9.99 4.33
N VAL A 125 10.35 -9.35 3.99
CA VAL A 125 11.61 -9.38 4.74
C VAL A 125 11.89 -7.98 5.27
N PHE A 126 12.02 -7.85 6.59
CA PHE A 126 12.35 -6.59 7.25
C PHE A 126 13.67 -6.71 8.01
N GLU A 127 14.70 -6.03 7.50
CA GLU A 127 16.05 -5.96 8.07
C GLU A 127 16.41 -4.55 8.59
N GLY A 128 15.41 -3.65 8.65
CA GLY A 128 15.60 -2.26 9.03
C GLY A 128 15.43 -1.97 10.52
N GLN A 129 15.28 -0.69 10.85
CA GLN A 129 14.90 -0.19 12.17
C GLN A 129 13.54 0.48 12.10
N SER A 130 12.64 0.22 13.06
CA SER A 130 11.33 0.91 13.11
C SER A 130 10.79 1.12 14.53
N ASP A 131 10.20 2.29 14.80
CA ASP A 131 9.42 2.50 16.02
C ASP A 131 8.11 1.68 16.01
N VAL A 132 7.46 1.59 14.85
CA VAL A 132 6.20 0.87 14.68
C VAL A 132 6.23 0.07 13.38
N LEU A 133 6.11 -1.25 13.50
CA LEU A 133 6.07 -2.18 12.37
C LEU A 133 4.73 -2.91 12.31
N ASN A 134 4.02 -2.79 11.21
CA ASN A 134 2.81 -3.57 10.94
C ASN A 134 2.95 -4.26 9.58
N ILE A 135 2.95 -5.59 9.60
CA ILE A 135 3.10 -6.40 8.38
C ILE A 135 1.94 -7.38 8.29
N VAL A 136 1.35 -7.45 7.11
CA VAL A 136 0.39 -8.49 6.73
C VAL A 136 0.95 -9.25 5.54
N GLY A 137 1.13 -10.56 5.67
CA GLY A 137 1.64 -11.37 4.58
C GLY A 137 1.38 -12.85 4.68
N GLU A 138 1.88 -13.65 3.74
CA GLU A 138 1.87 -15.11 3.87
C GLU A 138 3.10 -15.55 4.66
N THR A 139 4.28 -15.09 4.25
CA THR A 139 5.56 -15.30 4.94
C THR A 139 6.15 -13.98 5.38
N ILE A 140 6.54 -13.88 6.65
CA ILE A 140 7.16 -12.68 7.23
C ILE A 140 8.47 -13.09 7.92
N GLU A 141 9.56 -12.41 7.56
CA GLU A 141 10.85 -12.52 8.21
C GLU A 141 11.25 -11.18 8.83
N LEU A 142 11.50 -11.17 10.14
CA LEU A 142 11.96 -10.01 10.89
C LEU A 142 13.37 -10.24 11.41
N THR A 143 14.38 -9.64 10.80
CA THR A 143 15.78 -9.68 11.25
C THR A 143 16.25 -8.34 11.82
N GLY A 144 15.51 -7.26 11.55
CA GLY A 144 15.82 -5.91 12.02
C GLY A 144 15.49 -5.62 13.49
N THR A 145 15.61 -4.35 13.88
CA THR A 145 15.31 -3.87 15.25
C THR A 145 14.04 -3.03 15.26
N VAL A 146 13.05 -3.43 16.03
CA VAL A 146 11.79 -2.69 16.13
C VAL A 146 11.37 -2.43 17.56
N LYS A 147 10.62 -1.35 17.78
CA LYS A 147 10.06 -1.07 19.10
C LYS A 147 8.73 -1.76 19.31
N THR A 148 7.74 -1.53 18.44
CA THR A 148 6.46 -2.26 18.48
C THR A 148 6.23 -2.96 17.16
N ALA A 149 5.86 -4.24 17.20
CA ALA A 149 5.56 -5.01 16.00
C ALA A 149 4.20 -5.71 16.09
N SER A 150 3.44 -5.63 15.00
CA SER A 150 2.21 -6.39 14.77
C SER A 150 2.34 -7.14 13.45
N LEU A 151 2.45 -8.47 13.52
CA LEU A 151 2.71 -9.33 12.39
C LEU A 151 1.53 -10.26 12.17
N THR A 152 1.05 -10.38 10.95
CA THR A 152 -0.06 -11.25 10.61
C THR A 152 0.24 -12.03 9.35
N GLY A 153 0.28 -13.36 9.44
CA GLY A 153 0.49 -14.18 8.26
C GLY A 153 0.30 -15.67 8.47
N ASP A 154 0.77 -16.48 7.52
CA ASP A 154 0.77 -17.92 7.68
C ASP A 154 2.00 -18.36 8.46
N THR A 155 3.17 -17.85 8.06
CA THR A 155 4.47 -18.12 8.66
C THR A 155 5.15 -16.83 9.09
N VAL A 156 5.62 -16.77 10.34
CA VAL A 156 6.37 -15.64 10.90
C VAL A 156 7.65 -16.14 11.55
N VAL A 157 8.79 -15.67 11.04
CA VAL A 157 10.13 -15.97 11.56
C VAL A 157 10.73 -14.70 12.15
N ILE A 158 11.14 -14.76 13.40
CA ILE A 158 11.77 -13.65 14.13
C ILE A 158 13.21 -14.03 14.42
N SER A 159 14.14 -13.23 13.91
CA SER A 159 15.59 -13.30 14.19
C SER A 159 16.16 -11.96 14.65
N GLY A 160 15.33 -10.93 14.72
CA GLY A 160 15.72 -9.57 15.10
C GLY A 160 15.44 -9.22 16.56
N THR A 161 15.52 -7.93 16.86
CA THR A 161 15.26 -7.39 18.21
C THR A 161 13.92 -6.65 18.27
N VAL A 162 13.09 -6.96 19.27
CA VAL A 162 11.84 -6.23 19.57
C VAL A 162 11.90 -5.65 20.98
N THR A 163 12.11 -4.34 21.10
CA THR A 163 12.33 -3.69 22.42
C THR A 163 11.04 -3.42 23.21
N GLY A 164 9.89 -3.44 22.54
CA GLY A 164 8.57 -3.22 23.12
C GLY A 164 7.62 -4.38 22.85
N GLN A 165 6.38 -4.07 22.52
CA GLN A 165 5.33 -5.09 22.39
C GLN A 165 5.42 -5.82 21.04
N LEU A 166 5.32 -7.15 21.10
CA LEU A 166 5.24 -8.02 19.93
C LEU A 166 3.88 -8.73 19.88
N LYS A 167 3.13 -8.51 18.81
CA LYS A 167 1.87 -9.19 18.52
C LYS A 167 2.00 -9.99 17.25
N ILE A 168 1.68 -11.28 17.31
CA ILE A 168 1.77 -12.18 16.16
C ILE A 168 0.47 -12.95 16.01
N ALA A 169 -0.11 -12.92 14.83
CA ALA A 169 -1.23 -13.77 14.45
C ALA A 169 -0.81 -14.63 13.25
N ALA A 170 -0.42 -15.87 13.50
CA ALA A 170 0.06 -16.76 12.44
C ALA A 170 -0.10 -18.24 12.77
N ASN A 171 -0.13 -19.09 11.73
CA ASN A 171 -0.23 -20.53 11.90
C ASN A 171 1.10 -21.15 12.34
N HIS A 172 2.21 -20.60 11.86
CA HIS A 172 3.56 -20.99 12.24
C HIS A 172 4.33 -19.76 12.74
N VAL A 173 4.86 -19.86 13.96
CA VAL A 173 5.69 -18.81 14.56
C VAL A 173 7.00 -19.45 15.01
N GLU A 174 8.11 -18.87 14.56
CA GLU A 174 9.46 -19.31 14.91
C GLU A 174 10.26 -18.13 15.45
N PHE A 175 10.89 -18.33 16.60
CA PHE A 175 11.91 -17.45 17.15
C PHE A 175 13.26 -18.14 17.05
N THR A 176 14.15 -17.59 16.23
CA THR A 176 15.49 -18.16 16.01
C THR A 176 16.42 -17.82 17.18
N GLU A 177 17.68 -18.31 17.14
CA GLU A 177 18.67 -18.10 18.22
C GLU A 177 19.06 -16.63 18.42
N ASP A 178 18.91 -15.81 17.38
CA ASP A 178 19.24 -14.39 17.40
C ASP A 178 18.06 -13.51 17.85
N ALA A 179 16.87 -14.11 18.02
CA ALA A 179 15.66 -13.40 18.40
C ALA A 179 15.75 -12.87 19.84
N ASN A 180 15.64 -11.55 20.00
CA ASN A 180 15.57 -10.92 21.30
C ASN A 180 14.31 -10.07 21.42
N VAL A 181 13.42 -10.42 22.37
CA VAL A 181 12.23 -9.62 22.64
C VAL A 181 12.29 -9.15 24.08
N GLU A 182 12.23 -7.85 24.33
CA GLU A 182 12.33 -7.24 25.67
C GLU A 182 10.96 -6.92 26.30
N GLY A 183 9.91 -6.73 25.48
CA GLY A 183 8.55 -6.49 25.97
C GLY A 183 7.64 -7.72 25.94
N ASP A 184 6.33 -7.49 26.10
CA ASP A 184 5.34 -8.56 26.12
C ASP A 184 5.14 -9.19 24.74
N ILE A 185 5.06 -10.52 24.72
CA ILE A 185 4.78 -11.30 23.52
C ILE A 185 3.35 -11.81 23.59
N VAL A 186 2.54 -11.50 22.60
CA VAL A 186 1.18 -12.03 22.47
C VAL A 186 1.04 -12.74 21.13
N ILE A 187 0.69 -14.02 21.18
CA ILE A 187 0.61 -14.90 20.01
C ILE A 187 -0.81 -15.46 19.90
N TRP A 188 -1.40 -15.28 18.72
CA TRP A 188 -2.63 -15.93 18.29
C TRP A 188 -2.27 -16.99 17.24
N SER A 189 -2.32 -18.24 17.65
CA SER A 189 -1.97 -19.38 16.80
C SER A 189 -2.70 -20.63 17.27
N GLU A 190 -3.00 -21.52 16.33
CA GLU A 190 -3.44 -22.88 16.64
C GLU A 190 -2.27 -23.76 17.10
N ASN A 191 -1.04 -23.41 16.70
CA ASN A 191 0.17 -24.14 17.01
C ASN A 191 1.02 -23.38 18.05
N GLN A 192 1.80 -24.11 18.84
CA GLN A 192 2.79 -23.49 19.71
C GLN A 192 3.93 -22.89 18.87
N ALA A 193 4.46 -21.75 19.30
CA ALA A 193 5.62 -21.17 18.63
C ALA A 193 6.85 -22.05 18.89
N THR A 194 7.71 -22.18 17.89
CA THR A 194 9.02 -22.79 18.05
C THR A 194 9.96 -21.74 18.62
N VAL A 195 10.44 -21.95 19.83
CA VAL A 195 11.28 -20.97 20.56
C VAL A 195 12.66 -21.57 20.74
N SER A 196 13.69 -20.90 20.23
CA SER A 196 15.08 -21.23 20.52
C SER A 196 15.43 -20.86 21.97
N ASN A 197 16.47 -21.50 22.53
CA ASN A 197 16.75 -21.59 23.98
C ASN A 197 16.95 -20.28 24.78
N GLN A 198 16.83 -19.09 24.19
CA GLN A 198 17.07 -17.79 24.85
C GLN A 198 15.80 -17.06 25.32
N LEU A 199 14.63 -17.39 24.75
CA LEU A 199 13.37 -16.72 25.10
C LEU A 199 12.64 -17.52 26.18
N SER A 200 12.37 -16.85 27.30
CA SER A 200 11.63 -17.45 28.41
C SER A 200 10.14 -17.56 28.06
N GLU A 201 9.61 -18.78 28.07
CA GLU A 201 8.22 -19.08 27.67
C GLU A 201 7.16 -18.36 28.53
N ASP A 202 7.51 -18.00 29.77
CA ASP A 202 6.64 -17.28 30.71
C ASP A 202 6.25 -15.86 30.25
N ARG A 203 6.97 -15.30 29.28
CA ARG A 203 6.70 -13.99 28.68
C ARG A 203 5.73 -14.06 27.50
N ILE A 204 5.32 -15.26 27.09
CA ILE A 204 4.46 -15.47 25.94
C ILE A 204 3.02 -15.71 26.40
N THR A 205 2.13 -14.80 26.02
CA THR A 205 0.69 -14.98 26.18
C THR A 205 0.11 -15.60 24.93
N TYR A 206 -0.37 -16.85 25.04
CA TYR A 206 -0.98 -17.59 23.93
C TYR A 206 -2.50 -17.50 23.94
N HIS A 207 -3.07 -17.25 22.76
CA HIS A 207 -4.50 -17.30 22.50
C HIS A 207 -4.79 -18.33 21.39
N HIS A 208 -5.44 -19.43 21.77
CA HIS A 208 -5.84 -20.51 20.86
C HIS A 208 -7.25 -20.23 20.29
N GLU A 209 -7.42 -19.09 19.63
CA GLU A 209 -8.66 -18.75 18.93
C GLU A 209 -8.42 -18.75 17.41
N ASP A 210 -9.48 -18.99 16.62
CA ASP A 210 -9.45 -18.90 15.16
C ASP A 210 -8.73 -17.61 14.71
N VAL A 211 -7.54 -17.77 14.13
CA VAL A 211 -6.70 -16.70 13.57
C VAL A 211 -7.49 -15.85 12.57
N ILE A 212 -8.55 -16.42 11.98
CA ILE A 212 -9.43 -15.79 10.99
C ILE A 212 -10.26 -14.63 11.58
N LYS A 213 -10.54 -14.60 12.89
CA LYS A 213 -11.29 -13.49 13.52
C LYS A 213 -10.45 -12.21 13.69
N TRP A 214 -9.12 -12.30 13.54
CA TRP A 214 -8.18 -11.19 13.77
C TRP A 214 -8.07 -10.15 12.65
N GLY A 215 -8.62 -10.43 11.46
CA GLY A 215 -8.62 -9.48 10.35
C GLY A 215 -9.31 -8.13 10.59
N TYR A 216 -9.88 -7.94 11.78
CA TYR A 216 -10.59 -6.76 12.24
C TYR A 216 -9.77 -5.87 13.21
N TRP A 217 -8.58 -6.29 13.64
CA TRP A 217 -7.74 -5.58 14.63
C TRP A 217 -6.56 -4.80 14.05
N LEU A 218 -6.51 -4.56 12.72
CA LEU A 218 -5.74 -3.41 12.21
C LEU A 218 -6.09 -2.22 13.11
N PRO A 219 -5.11 -1.54 13.76
CA PRO A 219 -5.40 -0.53 14.76
C PRO A 219 -6.53 0.36 14.26
N THR A 220 -7.57 0.60 15.05
CA THR A 220 -8.70 1.42 14.57
C THR A 220 -8.21 2.78 14.08
N SER A 221 -7.12 3.30 14.63
CA SER A 221 -6.35 4.43 14.10
C SER A 221 -5.82 4.21 12.68
N LEU A 222 -5.26 3.04 12.34
CA LEU A 222 -4.89 2.66 10.97
C LEU A 222 -6.10 2.63 10.05
N SER A 223 -7.20 2.02 10.50
CA SER A 223 -8.41 1.93 9.68
C SER A 223 -8.97 3.32 9.38
N ILE A 224 -8.78 4.28 10.28
CA ILE A 224 -9.22 5.67 10.12
C ILE A 224 -8.22 6.42 9.22
N GLU A 225 -6.92 6.40 9.51
CA GLU A 225 -5.89 7.13 8.75
C GLU A 225 -5.66 6.57 7.34
N MET A 226 -5.62 5.25 7.16
CA MET A 226 -5.55 4.63 5.83
C MET A 226 -6.84 4.88 5.03
N ASN A 227 -8.00 4.95 5.69
CA ASN A 227 -9.22 5.38 5.02
C ASN A 227 -9.07 6.82 4.52
N TRP A 228 -8.57 7.75 5.34
CA TRP A 228 -8.40 9.15 4.91
C TRP A 228 -7.45 9.27 3.72
N ILE A 229 -6.34 8.53 3.69
CA ILE A 229 -5.38 8.52 2.57
C ILE A 229 -6.01 7.86 1.33
N ALA A 230 -6.69 6.72 1.48
CA ALA A 230 -7.38 6.05 0.39
C ALA A 230 -8.51 6.91 -0.20
N TYR A 231 -9.33 7.54 0.65
CA TYR A 231 -10.39 8.46 0.23
C TYR A 231 -9.83 9.72 -0.41
N GLY A 232 -8.76 10.29 0.16
CA GLY A 232 -8.06 11.43 -0.43
C GLY A 232 -7.54 11.11 -1.82
N SER A 233 -6.89 9.95 -1.98
CA SER A 233 -6.37 9.50 -3.28
C SER A 233 -7.48 9.22 -4.29
N LEU A 234 -8.61 8.62 -3.89
CA LEU A 234 -9.77 8.39 -4.74
C LEU A 234 -10.44 9.71 -5.16
N MET A 235 -10.53 10.70 -4.27
CA MET A 235 -11.02 12.04 -4.60
C MET A 235 -10.11 12.75 -5.61
N VAL A 236 -8.79 12.68 -5.41
CA VAL A 236 -7.82 13.28 -6.36
C VAL A 236 -7.89 12.57 -7.71
N LEU A 237 -8.01 11.24 -7.73
CA LEU A 237 -8.22 10.46 -8.95
C LEU A 237 -9.47 10.94 -9.69
N THR A 238 -10.61 10.98 -9.00
CA THR A 238 -11.89 11.35 -9.62
C THR A 238 -11.87 12.80 -10.12
N MET A 239 -11.18 13.72 -9.43
CA MET A 239 -10.93 15.07 -9.93
C MET A 239 -10.03 15.09 -11.17
N LEU A 240 -8.96 14.30 -11.21
CA LEU A 240 -8.07 14.16 -12.38
C LEU A 240 -8.82 13.59 -13.59
N PHE A 241 -9.59 12.51 -13.40
CA PHE A 241 -10.42 11.93 -14.45
C PHE A 241 -11.50 12.91 -14.93
N GLY A 242 -12.14 13.65 -14.01
CA GLY A 242 -13.12 14.67 -14.35
C GLY A 242 -12.53 15.82 -15.16
N THR A 243 -11.34 16.31 -14.78
CA THR A 243 -10.65 17.39 -15.49
C THR A 243 -10.10 16.94 -16.85
N LEU A 244 -9.48 15.76 -16.95
CA LEU A 244 -9.05 15.16 -18.22
C LEU A 244 -10.23 14.91 -19.16
N GLY A 245 -11.37 14.47 -18.62
CA GLY A 245 -12.64 14.35 -19.34
C GLY A 245 -13.09 15.69 -19.93
N LEU A 246 -13.11 16.75 -19.12
CA LEU A 246 -13.47 18.11 -19.56
C LEU A 246 -12.51 18.67 -20.64
N LEU A 247 -11.20 18.43 -20.50
CA LEU A 247 -10.21 18.86 -21.51
C LEU A 247 -10.39 18.10 -22.83
N SER A 248 -10.66 16.80 -22.76
CA SER A 248 -10.94 15.96 -23.93
C SER A 248 -12.19 16.45 -24.67
N VAL A 249 -13.24 16.81 -23.92
CA VAL A 249 -14.46 17.43 -24.47
C VAL A 249 -14.11 18.72 -25.21
N ARG A 250 -13.35 19.63 -24.60
CA ARG A 250 -12.99 20.92 -25.21
C ARG A 250 -12.26 20.76 -26.55
N ARG A 251 -11.36 19.78 -26.65
CA ARG A 251 -10.58 19.49 -27.87
C ARG A 251 -11.44 18.89 -28.99
N ILE A 252 -12.40 18.03 -28.64
CA ILE A 252 -13.37 17.49 -29.60
C ILE A 252 -14.28 18.62 -30.11
N PHE A 253 -14.71 19.52 -29.22
CA PHE A 253 -15.57 20.65 -29.57
C PHE A 253 -14.92 21.66 -30.53
N SER A 254 -13.60 21.90 -30.43
CA SER A 254 -12.93 22.83 -31.35
C SER A 254 -12.87 22.32 -32.79
N ASN A 255 -12.97 21.00 -33.00
CA ASN A 255 -12.78 20.38 -34.32
C ASN A 255 -14.08 19.98 -35.05
N VAL A 256 -15.23 19.90 -34.37
CA VAL A 256 -16.45 19.36 -35.00
C VAL A 256 -17.43 20.47 -35.44
N LYS A 257 -17.43 20.77 -36.74
CA LYS A 257 -18.45 21.61 -37.39
C LYS A 257 -19.84 20.95 -37.35
N ARG A 258 -20.79 21.63 -36.71
CA ARG A 258 -22.28 21.59 -36.83
C ARG A 258 -23.06 20.26 -36.68
N LYS A 259 -22.49 19.07 -36.86
CA LYS A 259 -23.19 17.78 -36.59
C LYS A 259 -23.03 17.25 -35.15
N ALA A 260 -22.26 17.95 -34.31
CA ALA A 260 -21.87 17.52 -32.96
C ALA A 260 -22.96 17.55 -31.87
N TRP A 261 -24.07 18.27 -32.07
CA TRP A 261 -25.02 18.59 -30.99
C TRP A 261 -25.63 17.37 -30.29
N ARG A 262 -25.73 16.21 -30.97
CA ARG A 262 -26.20 14.96 -30.34
C ARG A 262 -25.17 14.31 -29.41
N PHE A 263 -23.88 14.53 -29.64
CA PHE A 263 -22.81 14.00 -28.79
C PHE A 263 -22.52 14.89 -27.57
N VAL A 264 -22.81 16.19 -27.68
CA VAL A 264 -22.70 17.14 -26.57
C VAL A 264 -23.57 16.73 -25.38
N GLY A 265 -24.85 16.44 -25.65
CA GLY A 265 -25.79 16.06 -24.59
C GLY A 265 -25.35 14.80 -23.85
N LEU A 266 -24.91 13.77 -24.60
CA LEU A 266 -24.47 12.51 -24.02
C LEU A 266 -23.21 12.66 -23.16
N GLN A 267 -22.24 13.45 -23.61
CA GLN A 267 -21.01 13.66 -22.83
C GLN A 267 -21.22 14.52 -21.58
N VAL A 268 -22.05 15.58 -21.64
CA VAL A 268 -22.41 16.34 -20.44
C VAL A 268 -23.12 15.43 -19.43
N LEU A 269 -23.98 14.54 -19.91
CA LEU A 269 -24.69 13.58 -19.07
C LEU A 269 -23.72 12.59 -18.42
N ILE A 270 -22.73 12.07 -19.16
CA ILE A 270 -21.66 11.21 -18.60
C ILE A 270 -20.81 11.96 -17.57
N SER A 271 -20.37 13.18 -17.87
CA SER A 271 -19.54 13.99 -16.97
C SER A 271 -20.23 14.35 -15.66
N ILE A 272 -21.57 14.45 -15.63
CA ILE A 272 -22.35 14.70 -14.42
C ILE A 272 -22.71 13.40 -13.70
N SER A 273 -23.06 12.34 -14.44
CA SER A 273 -23.50 11.08 -13.86
C SER A 273 -22.38 10.29 -13.21
N VAL A 274 -21.16 10.29 -13.76
CA VAL A 274 -20.02 9.58 -13.17
C VAL A 274 -19.70 10.07 -11.75
N PRO A 275 -19.52 11.38 -11.48
CA PRO A 275 -19.32 11.88 -10.12
C PRO A 275 -20.48 11.57 -9.18
N LEU A 276 -21.73 11.64 -9.65
CA LEU A 276 -22.91 11.34 -8.84
C LEU A 276 -22.96 9.86 -8.44
N ILE A 277 -22.67 8.95 -9.37
CA ILE A 277 -22.62 7.51 -9.11
C ILE A 277 -21.47 7.21 -8.12
N CYS A 278 -20.31 7.84 -8.29
CA CYS A 278 -19.19 7.70 -7.36
C CYS A 278 -19.57 8.21 -5.96
N ALA A 279 -20.19 9.39 -5.85
CA ALA A 279 -20.62 9.97 -4.58
C ALA A 279 -21.67 9.09 -3.87
N TRP A 280 -22.62 8.54 -4.63
CA TRP A 280 -23.64 7.63 -4.10
C TRP A 280 -23.06 6.28 -3.68
N GLY A 281 -22.16 5.70 -4.47
CA GLY A 281 -21.43 4.49 -4.10
C GLY A 281 -20.59 4.67 -2.84
N LEU A 282 -19.96 5.84 -2.69
CA LEU A 282 -19.18 6.18 -1.50
C LEU A 282 -20.06 6.32 -0.25
N SER A 283 -21.20 7.01 -0.37
CA SER A 283 -22.11 7.20 0.78
C SER A 283 -22.73 5.89 1.24
N THR A 284 -23.12 5.01 0.31
CA THR A 284 -23.65 3.67 0.62
C THR A 284 -22.60 2.77 1.25
N TYR A 285 -21.37 2.80 0.75
CA TYR A 285 -20.25 2.07 1.36
C TYR A 285 -19.99 2.54 2.80
N MET A 286 -19.95 3.85 3.03
CA MET A 286 -19.78 4.43 4.37
C MET A 286 -20.91 4.02 5.32
N ALA A 287 -22.16 4.08 4.87
CA ALA A 287 -23.31 3.63 5.67
C ALA A 287 -23.20 2.15 6.04
N PHE A 288 -22.77 1.29 5.11
CA PHE A 288 -22.58 -0.14 5.36
C PHE A 288 -21.42 -0.42 6.33
N LYS A 289 -20.30 0.28 6.18
CA LYS A 289 -19.16 0.22 7.10
C LYS A 289 -19.56 0.67 8.51
N TRP A 290 -20.34 1.74 8.62
CA TRP A 290 -20.81 2.25 9.90
C TRP A 290 -21.79 1.28 10.57
N LEU A 291 -22.70 0.68 9.79
CA LEU A 291 -23.64 -0.34 10.27
C LEU A 291 -22.90 -1.58 10.79
N THR A 292 -21.88 -2.06 10.07
CA THR A 292 -21.08 -3.23 10.48
C THR A 292 -20.29 -2.96 11.77
N ILE A 293 -19.74 -1.76 11.93
CA ILE A 293 -19.11 -1.34 13.19
C ILE A 293 -20.15 -1.31 14.32
N MET A 294 -21.32 -0.70 14.10
CA MET A 294 -22.38 -0.65 15.12
C MET A 294 -22.87 -2.04 15.53
N THR A 295 -23.03 -2.97 14.59
CA THR A 295 -23.42 -4.35 14.93
C THR A 295 -22.36 -5.09 15.74
N MET A 296 -21.08 -4.77 15.56
CA MET A 296 -19.99 -5.36 16.37
C MET A 296 -19.94 -4.81 17.79
N TYR A 297 -20.29 -3.54 18.01
CA TYR A 297 -20.33 -2.95 19.35
C TYR A 297 -21.57 -3.36 20.17
N LEU A 298 -22.62 -3.84 19.49
CA LEU A 298 -23.88 -4.26 20.12
C LEU A 298 -23.95 -5.76 20.43
N SER A 299 -22.98 -6.56 19.97
CA SER A 299 -22.85 -8.00 20.25
C SER A 299 -21.80 -8.28 21.33
#